data_AF-A0A935AV17-F1
#
_entry.id   AF-A0A935AV17-F1
#
_cell.length_a   1.000
_cell.length_b   1.000
_cell.length_c   1.000
_cell.angle_alpha   90.00
_cell.angle_beta   90.00
_cell.angle_gamma   90.00
#
_symmetry.space_group_name_H-M   'P 1'
#
loop_
_entity.id
_entity.type
_entity.pdbx_description
1 polymer ?
#
loop_
_entity_poly.entity_id
_entity_poly.type
_entity_poly.pdbx_seq_one_letter_code
_entity_poly.pdbx_strand_id
1 'polypeptide(L)'
;MTTPFPKTPTFMTIDEPFRFEGSVFDLEVEGRIPDSLDGTFYRVGPDQAFPPMMGDANPFNGDGFMTAFRIQGGHCDMQTRYVMTHRLKAERAARRGLFGHYRNPFTDDPIVKGVQRTVSNTNVVPHAGQILAMKEDGPPYSIDPVTLETRQLWDWNGQMTATSFTAHPKIDPATGEFFGYAYAAKGEATDDIAIYSFDKHGKKTWEVWFKSPYPGMIHECAISEGYIILPLIPHVMDIERLKKGGIAFQWDGSLDQIYIVCPRGGEAKDVRFFRAPNAFPGHVINAFDEGGKLYLDLPVALDNVFWFFPDKHGKVPAPGSFGTEVTRWCFDMKDRNSKPVPVVLSRMAAEFPHCDDRYVGRPYRYGFMQATDPTKPYNAEKAGPVMGFFFNTLLTMDMQTGKADEWFAGDTTTTQEPVFAPKSATSPEGEGYVIGVVNRRAEHRSDLVILDAMRMSAGPVATIKLPVRLKYGIHGNWVPTVPMY
;
A
#
# COMPACT_ATOMS: atom_id res chain seq x y z
N MET A 1 -22.43 -14.59 -22.45
CA MET A 1 -21.58 -13.56 -23.10
C MET A 1 -21.10 -12.61 -22.02
N THR A 2 -19.84 -12.17 -22.06
CA THR A 2 -19.31 -11.19 -21.08
C THR A 2 -19.97 -9.83 -21.33
N THR A 3 -20.45 -9.19 -20.27
CA THR A 3 -21.05 -7.84 -20.34
C THR A 3 -19.97 -6.77 -20.56
N PRO A 4 -20.34 -5.55 -20.99
CA PRO A 4 -19.40 -4.44 -21.01
C PRO A 4 -18.97 -4.03 -19.59
N PHE A 5 -17.76 -3.48 -19.45
CA PHE A 5 -17.37 -2.81 -18.21
C PHE A 5 -18.23 -1.55 -17.99
N PRO A 6 -18.53 -1.20 -16.73
CA PRO A 6 -19.22 0.03 -16.39
C PRO A 6 -18.43 1.26 -16.87
N LYS A 7 -19.13 2.32 -17.27
CA LYS A 7 -18.51 3.62 -17.60
C LYS A 7 -18.41 4.50 -16.36
N THR A 8 -17.74 4.00 -15.32
CA THR A 8 -17.52 4.72 -14.06
C THR A 8 -16.04 5.14 -13.96
N PRO A 9 -15.70 6.13 -13.10
CA PRO A 9 -14.33 6.61 -12.93
C PRO A 9 -13.29 5.47 -12.78
N THR A 10 -13.64 4.40 -12.06
CA THR A 10 -12.81 3.20 -11.80
C THR A 10 -12.41 2.41 -13.05
N PHE A 11 -13.09 2.61 -14.19
CA PHE A 11 -12.94 1.81 -15.41
C PHE A 11 -12.72 2.66 -16.67
N MET A 12 -12.31 3.92 -16.51
CA MET A 12 -12.11 4.86 -17.61
C MET A 12 -10.69 5.44 -17.60
N THR A 13 -10.22 5.90 -18.76
CA THR A 13 -8.91 6.54 -18.91
C THR A 13 -7.74 5.60 -18.57
N ILE A 14 -6.81 6.02 -17.70
CA ILE A 14 -5.68 5.22 -17.26
C ILE A 14 -6.09 4.09 -16.31
N ASP A 15 -7.32 4.13 -15.78
CA ASP A 15 -7.90 3.09 -14.91
C ASP A 15 -8.73 2.05 -15.69
N GLU A 16 -8.81 2.18 -17.02
CA GLU A 16 -9.39 1.14 -17.86
C GLU A 16 -8.72 -0.22 -17.60
N PRO A 17 -9.52 -1.32 -17.47
CA PRO A 17 -8.99 -2.65 -17.25
C PRO A 17 -7.90 -3.00 -18.25
N PHE A 18 -6.75 -3.49 -17.76
CA PHE A 18 -5.61 -3.82 -18.62
C PHE A 18 -5.68 -5.29 -19.06
N ARG A 19 -5.75 -6.21 -18.09
CA ARG A 19 -6.06 -7.65 -18.19
C ARG A 19 -5.13 -8.46 -19.09
N PHE A 20 -4.00 -7.90 -19.50
CA PHE A 20 -3.02 -8.55 -20.37
C PHE A 20 -1.83 -9.08 -19.57
N GLU A 21 -1.71 -10.41 -19.47
CA GLU A 21 -0.54 -11.07 -18.86
C GLU A 21 0.52 -11.32 -19.93
N GLY A 22 1.78 -10.95 -19.67
CA GLY A 22 2.85 -11.09 -20.65
C GLY A 22 4.25 -10.91 -20.09
N SER A 23 5.23 -10.88 -20.98
CA SER A 23 6.63 -10.58 -20.67
C SER A 23 7.27 -9.82 -21.82
N VAL A 24 8.20 -8.93 -21.48
CA VAL A 24 9.09 -8.25 -22.42
C VAL A 24 10.52 -8.52 -21.96
N PHE A 25 11.30 -9.12 -22.83
CA PHE A 25 12.72 -9.38 -22.61
C PHE A 25 13.50 -8.19 -23.16
N ASP A 26 14.24 -7.51 -22.28
CA ASP A 26 14.99 -6.27 -22.53
C ASP A 26 14.13 -5.08 -23.00
N LEU A 27 13.79 -4.18 -22.08
CA LEU A 27 13.05 -2.94 -22.34
C LEU A 27 13.96 -1.84 -22.89
N GLU A 28 13.39 -0.95 -23.71
CA GLU A 28 14.10 0.23 -24.24
C GLU A 28 14.46 1.21 -23.10
N VAL A 29 15.71 1.68 -23.09
CA VAL A 29 16.23 2.60 -22.06
C VAL A 29 16.67 3.92 -22.70
N GLU A 30 16.14 5.03 -22.17
CA GLU A 30 16.68 6.38 -22.36
C GLU A 30 17.50 6.77 -21.13
N GLY A 31 18.70 7.32 -21.32
CA GLY A 31 19.66 7.56 -20.23
C GLY A 31 20.50 6.32 -19.93
N ARG A 32 20.84 6.07 -18.66
CA ARG A 32 21.64 4.91 -18.25
C ARG A 32 21.14 4.34 -16.92
N ILE A 33 20.70 3.08 -16.94
CA ILE A 33 20.43 2.34 -15.70
C ILE A 33 21.75 2.24 -14.92
N PRO A 34 21.79 2.66 -13.64
CA PRO A 34 22.99 2.55 -12.82
C PRO A 34 23.47 1.10 -12.66
N ASP A 35 24.76 0.86 -12.90
CA ASP A 35 25.38 -0.48 -12.81
C ASP A 35 25.23 -1.11 -11.40
N SER A 36 25.00 -0.29 -10.37
CA SER A 36 24.82 -0.73 -8.99
C SER A 36 23.43 -1.31 -8.68
N LEU A 37 22.46 -1.17 -9.57
CA LEU A 37 21.14 -1.76 -9.40
C LEU A 37 21.13 -3.22 -9.88
N ASP A 38 20.97 -4.13 -8.94
CA ASP A 38 20.80 -5.56 -9.18
C ASP A 38 19.69 -6.10 -8.28
N GLY A 39 18.53 -6.36 -8.87
CA GLY A 39 17.34 -6.79 -8.13
C GLY A 39 16.06 -6.71 -8.94
N THR A 40 14.93 -6.83 -8.24
CA THR A 40 13.60 -6.79 -8.85
C THR A 40 12.72 -5.80 -8.12
N PHE A 41 12.10 -4.89 -8.87
CA PHE A 41 10.98 -4.09 -8.37
C PHE A 41 9.68 -4.87 -8.63
N TYR A 42 9.08 -5.41 -7.57
CA TYR A 42 7.75 -6.02 -7.62
C TYR A 42 6.72 -4.97 -7.25
N ARG A 43 5.59 -4.94 -7.97
CA ARG A 43 4.40 -4.19 -7.58
C ARG A 43 3.13 -4.96 -7.87
N VAL A 44 2.04 -4.55 -7.24
CA VAL A 44 0.70 -5.10 -7.50
C VAL A 44 -0.35 -3.99 -7.53
N GLY A 45 -1.45 -4.21 -8.21
CA GLY A 45 -2.62 -3.33 -8.13
C GLY A 45 -3.90 -4.03 -8.54
N PRO A 46 -5.07 -3.40 -8.31
CA PRO A 46 -6.36 -3.91 -8.70
C PRO A 46 -6.58 -3.83 -10.22
N ASP A 47 -6.74 -4.98 -10.87
CA ASP A 47 -7.19 -5.04 -12.26
C ASP A 47 -8.32 -6.05 -12.42
N GLN A 48 -9.53 -5.59 -12.66
CA GLN A 48 -10.70 -6.46 -12.64
C GLN A 48 -10.70 -7.41 -13.85
N ALA A 49 -10.63 -8.72 -13.63
CA ALA A 49 -10.58 -9.69 -14.72
C ALA A 49 -11.90 -9.75 -15.52
N PHE A 50 -13.03 -9.57 -14.83
CA PHE A 50 -14.38 -9.56 -15.39
C PHE A 50 -15.16 -8.32 -14.95
N PRO A 51 -16.15 -7.85 -15.73
CA PRO A 51 -17.06 -6.81 -15.27
C PRO A 51 -17.67 -7.16 -13.90
N PRO A 52 -17.76 -6.20 -12.97
CA PRO A 52 -18.33 -6.43 -11.64
C PRO A 52 -19.78 -6.90 -11.72
N MET A 53 -20.14 -7.90 -10.91
CA MET A 53 -21.49 -8.46 -10.87
C MET A 53 -22.56 -7.40 -10.51
N MET A 54 -22.22 -6.47 -9.62
CA MET A 54 -23.14 -5.46 -9.10
C MET A 54 -23.12 -4.14 -9.90
N GLY A 55 -22.43 -4.09 -11.05
CA GLY A 55 -22.43 -2.93 -11.95
C GLY A 55 -21.59 -1.72 -11.50
N ASP A 56 -21.35 -1.53 -10.21
CA ASP A 56 -20.34 -0.59 -9.69
C ASP A 56 -19.32 -1.36 -8.83
N ALA A 57 -18.07 -0.92 -8.87
CA ALA A 57 -17.00 -1.50 -8.08
C ALA A 57 -16.17 -0.42 -7.42
N ASN A 58 -16.00 -0.62 -6.11
CA ASN A 58 -14.94 0.01 -5.35
C ASN A 58 -13.59 -0.20 -6.06
N PRO A 59 -12.74 0.85 -6.18
CA PRO A 59 -11.47 0.77 -6.89
C PRO A 59 -10.51 -0.30 -6.32
N PHE A 60 -10.66 -0.69 -5.06
CA PHE A 60 -9.83 -1.69 -4.40
C PHE A 60 -10.35 -3.14 -4.50
N ASN A 61 -11.42 -3.39 -5.26
CA ASN A 61 -12.04 -4.72 -5.39
C ASN A 61 -11.59 -5.50 -6.65
N GLY A 62 -10.66 -4.95 -7.44
CA GLY A 62 -10.08 -5.59 -8.62
C GLY A 62 -9.11 -6.73 -8.27
N ASP A 63 -8.98 -7.71 -9.14
CA ASP A 63 -8.08 -8.86 -8.94
C ASP A 63 -6.62 -8.41 -8.92
N GLY A 64 -5.80 -9.04 -8.08
CA GLY A 64 -4.38 -8.68 -7.93
C GLY A 64 -3.60 -8.92 -9.21
N PHE A 65 -3.10 -7.84 -9.79
CA PHE A 65 -2.32 -7.85 -11.02
C PHE A 65 -0.90 -7.40 -10.73
N MET A 66 0.03 -8.35 -10.77
CA MET A 66 1.43 -8.15 -10.43
C MET A 66 2.24 -7.75 -11.66
N THR A 67 3.21 -6.86 -11.42
CA THR A 67 4.28 -6.54 -12.37
C THR A 67 5.62 -6.71 -11.66
N ALA A 68 6.59 -7.32 -12.33
CA ALA A 68 7.98 -7.38 -11.89
C ALA A 68 8.88 -6.73 -12.95
N PHE A 69 9.76 -5.84 -12.51
CA PHE A 69 10.83 -5.25 -13.30
C PHE A 69 12.16 -5.78 -12.79
N ARG A 70 12.84 -6.62 -13.57
CA ARG A 70 14.11 -7.23 -13.18
C ARG A 70 15.24 -6.41 -13.77
N ILE A 71 16.03 -5.79 -12.90
CA ILE A 71 17.10 -4.88 -13.29
C ILE A 71 18.43 -5.55 -12.95
N GLN A 72 19.26 -5.77 -13.97
CA GLN A 72 20.59 -6.33 -13.78
C GLN A 72 21.51 -5.93 -14.94
N GLY A 73 22.76 -5.57 -14.64
CA GLY A 73 23.78 -5.32 -15.67
C GLY A 73 23.44 -4.19 -16.64
N GLY A 74 22.63 -3.21 -16.21
CA GLY A 74 22.18 -2.10 -17.06
C GLY A 74 20.98 -2.42 -17.95
N HIS A 75 20.36 -3.60 -17.80
CA HIS A 75 19.17 -4.04 -18.53
C HIS A 75 17.94 -4.10 -17.62
N CYS A 76 16.74 -4.09 -18.22
CA CYS A 76 15.48 -4.25 -17.49
C CYS A 76 14.50 -5.16 -18.24
N ASP A 77 14.13 -6.28 -17.63
CA ASP A 77 13.05 -7.16 -18.11
C ASP A 77 11.73 -6.85 -17.40
N MET A 78 10.60 -7.08 -18.06
CA MET A 78 9.28 -6.96 -17.44
C MET A 78 8.46 -8.25 -17.56
N GLN A 79 7.73 -8.57 -16.49
CA GLN A 79 6.73 -9.63 -16.48
C GLN A 79 5.47 -9.21 -15.74
N THR A 80 4.30 -9.58 -16.25
CA THR A 80 3.00 -9.33 -15.61
C THR A 80 2.19 -10.60 -15.47
N ARG A 81 1.57 -10.83 -14.30
CA ARG A 81 0.69 -11.97 -14.05
C ARG A 81 -0.43 -11.60 -13.08
N TYR A 82 -1.57 -12.25 -13.22
CA TYR A 82 -2.60 -12.25 -12.19
C TYR A 82 -2.18 -13.14 -11.02
N VAL A 83 -2.49 -12.69 -9.80
CA VAL A 83 -2.52 -13.57 -8.64
C VAL A 83 -3.73 -14.49 -8.78
N MET A 84 -3.49 -15.78 -8.98
CA MET A 84 -4.52 -16.79 -9.20
C MET A 84 -5.18 -17.20 -7.88
N THR A 85 -5.88 -16.26 -7.27
CA THR A 85 -6.65 -16.46 -6.04
C THR A 85 -7.79 -17.45 -6.26
N HIS A 86 -8.31 -18.02 -5.17
CA HIS A 86 -9.52 -18.85 -5.23
C HIS A 86 -10.70 -18.10 -5.88
N ARG A 87 -10.86 -16.81 -5.56
CA ARG A 87 -11.81 -15.91 -6.21
C ARG A 87 -11.63 -15.86 -7.72
N LEU A 88 -10.44 -15.50 -8.21
CA LEU A 88 -10.20 -15.36 -9.65
C LEU A 88 -10.34 -16.71 -10.39
N LYS A 89 -9.92 -17.81 -9.76
CA LYS A 89 -10.12 -19.17 -10.30
C LYS A 89 -11.61 -19.48 -10.49
N ALA A 90 -12.44 -19.16 -9.51
CA ALA A 90 -13.89 -19.36 -9.60
C ALA A 90 -14.52 -18.48 -10.70
N GLU A 91 -14.15 -17.21 -10.78
CA GLU A 91 -14.66 -16.29 -11.80
C GLU A 91 -14.22 -16.67 -13.22
N ARG A 92 -12.98 -17.14 -13.39
CA ARG A 92 -12.49 -17.67 -14.68
C ARG A 92 -13.23 -18.94 -15.09
N ALA A 93 -13.53 -19.83 -14.15
CA ALA A 93 -14.33 -21.03 -14.42
C ALA A 93 -15.76 -20.67 -14.86
N ALA A 94 -16.38 -19.66 -14.24
CA ALA A 94 -17.72 -19.19 -14.59
C ALA A 94 -17.77 -18.19 -15.76
N ARG A 95 -16.62 -17.64 -16.16
CA ARG A 95 -16.45 -16.57 -17.18
C ARG A 95 -17.27 -15.31 -16.88
N ARG A 96 -17.40 -14.94 -15.61
CA ARG A 96 -18.11 -13.74 -15.13
C ARG A 96 -17.70 -13.40 -13.69
N GLY A 97 -17.94 -12.16 -13.27
CA GLY A 97 -17.85 -11.78 -11.86
C GLY A 97 -18.84 -12.59 -11.01
N LEU A 98 -18.39 -13.06 -9.84
CA LEU A 98 -19.16 -13.85 -8.88
C LEU A 98 -19.22 -13.21 -7.50
N PHE A 99 -18.27 -12.34 -7.19
CA PHE A 99 -18.17 -11.69 -5.89
C PHE A 99 -18.79 -10.29 -5.96
N GLY A 100 -19.54 -9.94 -4.92
CA GLY A 100 -20.31 -8.70 -4.83
C GLY A 100 -19.51 -7.49 -4.35
N HIS A 101 -20.13 -6.67 -3.50
CA HIS A 101 -19.50 -5.46 -2.97
C HIS A 101 -18.23 -5.75 -2.17
N TYR A 102 -17.32 -4.76 -2.20
CA TYR A 102 -16.04 -4.80 -1.49
C TYR A 102 -16.25 -5.20 -0.02
N ARG A 103 -15.56 -6.28 0.39
CA ARG A 103 -15.63 -6.86 1.74
C ARG A 103 -17.06 -7.14 2.25
N ASN A 104 -18.00 -7.46 1.35
CA ASN A 104 -19.36 -7.87 1.74
C ASN A 104 -19.72 -9.27 1.20
N PRO A 105 -19.58 -10.34 2.01
CA PRO A 105 -19.90 -11.71 1.58
C PRO A 105 -21.40 -11.96 1.38
N PHE A 106 -22.27 -11.11 1.93
CA PHE A 106 -23.73 -11.25 1.79
C PHE A 106 -24.24 -10.84 0.40
N THR A 107 -23.37 -10.29 -0.44
CA THR A 107 -23.68 -9.84 -1.81
C THR A 107 -23.09 -10.74 -2.89
N ASP A 108 -22.50 -11.87 -2.50
CA ASP A 108 -21.92 -12.83 -3.43
C ASP A 108 -22.97 -13.71 -4.10
N ASP A 109 -22.59 -14.22 -5.27
CA ASP A 109 -23.31 -15.32 -5.90
C ASP A 109 -23.26 -16.56 -4.97
N PRO A 110 -24.39 -17.23 -4.67
CA PRO A 110 -24.41 -18.40 -3.81
C PRO A 110 -23.44 -19.53 -4.22
N ILE A 111 -23.04 -19.59 -5.49
CA ILE A 111 -22.08 -20.61 -5.99
C ILE A 111 -20.68 -20.47 -5.37
N VAL A 112 -20.30 -19.28 -4.89
CA VAL A 112 -18.99 -19.02 -4.27
C VAL A 112 -19.04 -19.02 -2.74
N LYS A 113 -20.12 -19.54 -2.14
CA LYS A 113 -20.22 -19.68 -0.69
C LYS A 113 -19.03 -20.49 -0.14
N GLY A 114 -18.28 -19.88 0.79
CA GLY A 114 -17.11 -20.50 1.41
C GLY A 114 -15.82 -20.43 0.59
N VAL A 115 -15.85 -19.81 -0.60
CA VAL A 115 -14.64 -19.54 -1.38
C VAL A 115 -13.93 -18.33 -0.77
N GLN A 116 -12.60 -18.42 -0.62
CA GLN A 116 -11.78 -17.30 -0.16
C GLN A 116 -11.92 -16.10 -1.12
N ARG A 117 -12.31 -14.95 -0.58
CA ARG A 117 -12.77 -13.75 -1.31
C ARG A 117 -11.65 -12.78 -1.66
N THR A 118 -10.51 -12.92 -1.00
CA THR A 118 -9.39 -12.00 -1.17
C THR A 118 -8.90 -11.92 -2.61
N VAL A 119 -8.48 -10.73 -3.00
CA VAL A 119 -7.97 -10.40 -4.34
C VAL A 119 -6.45 -10.27 -4.39
N SER A 120 -5.77 -10.24 -3.23
CA SER A 120 -4.30 -10.11 -3.13
C SER A 120 -3.71 -9.02 -4.01
N ASN A 121 -4.30 -7.83 -3.96
CA ASN A 121 -4.05 -6.74 -4.92
C ASN A 121 -3.34 -5.51 -4.33
N THR A 122 -2.98 -5.54 -3.04
CA THR A 122 -2.59 -4.33 -2.29
C THR A 122 -1.08 -4.20 -2.18
N ASN A 123 -0.37 -5.25 -1.74
CA ASN A 123 1.10 -5.20 -1.60
C ASN A 123 1.76 -6.53 -1.98
N VAL A 124 3.07 -6.49 -2.23
CA VAL A 124 3.93 -7.64 -2.56
C VAL A 124 5.23 -7.57 -1.77
N VAL A 125 5.41 -8.47 -0.79
CA VAL A 125 6.53 -8.36 0.17
C VAL A 125 7.35 -9.66 0.20
N PRO A 126 8.69 -9.60 0.21
CA PRO A 126 9.53 -10.79 0.37
C PRO A 126 9.53 -11.27 1.82
N HIS A 127 9.36 -12.57 2.04
CA HIS A 127 9.53 -13.18 3.36
C HIS A 127 9.69 -14.71 3.26
N ALA A 128 10.55 -15.31 4.09
CA ALA A 128 10.75 -16.77 4.16
C ALA A 128 11.00 -17.43 2.78
N GLY A 129 11.77 -16.77 1.91
CA GLY A 129 12.07 -17.23 0.56
C GLY A 129 10.88 -17.21 -0.41
N GLN A 130 9.77 -16.56 -0.03
CA GLN A 130 8.59 -16.34 -0.88
C GLN A 130 8.46 -14.85 -1.24
N ILE A 131 7.80 -14.57 -2.35
CA ILE A 131 7.15 -13.27 -2.57
C ILE A 131 5.68 -13.45 -2.19
N LEU A 132 5.18 -12.61 -1.28
CA LEU A 132 3.83 -12.72 -0.75
C LEU A 132 2.95 -11.60 -1.32
N ALA A 133 1.93 -11.95 -2.12
CA ALA A 133 0.90 -11.02 -2.59
C ALA A 133 -0.22 -10.90 -1.55
N MET A 134 -0.47 -9.68 -1.07
CA MET A 134 -1.23 -9.44 0.15
C MET A 134 -2.46 -8.56 -0.09
N LYS A 135 -3.47 -8.79 0.75
CA LYS A 135 -4.65 -7.95 0.90
C LYS A 135 -5.23 -8.17 2.30
N GLU A 136 -5.61 -7.08 2.96
CA GLU A 136 -6.07 -7.04 4.36
C GLU A 136 -7.32 -7.87 4.71
N ASP A 137 -8.02 -8.46 3.72
CA ASP A 137 -9.26 -9.22 3.90
C ASP A 137 -9.08 -10.74 3.79
N GLY A 138 -7.85 -11.23 3.68
CA GLY A 138 -7.55 -12.66 3.69
C GLY A 138 -6.07 -12.95 3.92
N PRO A 139 -5.69 -14.25 3.95
CA PRO A 139 -4.29 -14.64 3.96
C PRO A 139 -3.61 -14.26 2.64
N PRO A 140 -2.30 -13.99 2.64
CA PRO A 140 -1.55 -13.73 1.41
C PRO A 140 -1.45 -14.98 0.52
N TYR A 141 -1.02 -14.80 -0.72
CA TYR A 141 -0.59 -15.90 -1.58
C TYR A 141 0.92 -15.82 -1.80
N SER A 142 1.59 -16.96 -1.72
CA SER A 142 2.98 -17.09 -2.14
C SER A 142 3.09 -17.18 -3.66
N ILE A 143 4.08 -16.47 -4.18
CA ILE A 143 4.33 -16.25 -5.60
C ILE A 143 5.75 -16.69 -5.92
N ASP A 144 5.92 -17.34 -7.07
CA ASP A 144 7.24 -17.62 -7.61
C ASP A 144 7.95 -16.29 -7.99
N PRO A 145 9.13 -15.98 -7.43
CA PRO A 145 9.81 -14.71 -7.69
C PRO A 145 10.26 -14.56 -9.16
N VAL A 146 10.42 -15.66 -9.90
CA VAL A 146 10.92 -15.65 -11.27
C VAL A 146 9.77 -15.70 -12.27
N THR A 147 8.78 -16.55 -12.08
CA THR A 147 7.69 -16.72 -13.07
C THR A 147 6.43 -15.92 -12.75
N LEU A 148 6.34 -15.38 -11.53
CA LEU A 148 5.13 -14.81 -10.94
C LEU A 148 3.95 -15.78 -10.86
N GLU A 149 4.20 -17.09 -11.00
CA GLU A 149 3.17 -18.10 -10.81
C GLU A 149 2.71 -18.13 -9.36
N THR A 150 1.38 -18.13 -9.16
CA THR A 150 0.79 -18.27 -7.83
C THR A 150 0.94 -19.70 -7.35
N ARG A 151 1.60 -19.89 -6.21
CA ARG A 151 1.85 -21.22 -5.63
C ARG A 151 0.70 -21.64 -4.72
N GLN A 152 0.58 -21.00 -3.56
CA GLN A 152 -0.38 -21.39 -2.53
C GLN A 152 -0.82 -20.21 -1.68
N LEU A 153 -2.02 -20.33 -1.09
CA LEU A 153 -2.42 -19.50 0.04
C LEU A 153 -1.42 -19.71 1.17
N TRP A 154 -0.91 -18.64 1.75
CA TRP A 154 0.17 -18.67 2.72
C TRP A 154 -0.33 -18.28 4.11
N ASP A 155 -0.34 -19.25 5.02
CA ASP A 155 -0.75 -19.11 6.42
C ASP A 155 0.39 -19.46 7.40
N TRP A 156 1.63 -19.36 6.90
CA TRP A 156 2.85 -19.77 7.60
C TRP A 156 2.77 -21.22 8.12
N ASN A 157 2.35 -22.17 7.29
CA ASN A 157 2.21 -23.58 7.64
C ASN A 157 1.22 -23.80 8.81
N GLY A 158 0.09 -23.10 8.76
CA GLY A 158 -0.97 -23.17 9.79
C GLY A 158 -0.65 -22.43 11.10
N GLN A 159 0.42 -21.63 11.14
CA GLN A 159 0.76 -20.86 12.34
C GLN A 159 -0.09 -19.59 12.48
N MET A 160 -0.68 -19.08 11.39
CA MET A 160 -1.58 -17.94 11.43
C MET A 160 -2.97 -18.35 11.95
N THR A 161 -3.42 -17.70 13.02
CA THR A 161 -4.68 -18.04 13.72
C THR A 161 -5.85 -17.13 13.35
N ALA A 162 -5.59 -15.98 12.71
CA ALA A 162 -6.61 -15.05 12.26
C ALA A 162 -7.13 -15.43 10.87
N THR A 163 -8.28 -14.86 10.51
CA THR A 163 -8.93 -15.08 9.21
C THR A 163 -8.32 -14.27 8.06
N SER A 164 -7.57 -13.22 8.39
CA SER A 164 -6.92 -12.30 7.45
C SER A 164 -5.51 -11.95 7.93
N PHE A 165 -4.75 -11.28 7.05
CA PHE A 165 -3.44 -10.73 7.36
C PHE A 165 -3.29 -9.37 6.67
N THR A 166 -2.58 -8.44 7.30
CA THR A 166 -2.33 -7.09 6.77
C THR A 166 -1.64 -7.14 5.40
N ALA A 167 -1.88 -6.11 4.58
CA ALA A 167 -1.07 -5.86 3.40
C ALA A 167 0.20 -5.05 3.70
N HIS A 168 0.37 -4.60 4.94
CA HIS A 168 1.44 -3.70 5.36
C HIS A 168 2.26 -4.27 6.52
N PRO A 169 2.91 -5.43 6.31
CA PRO A 169 3.87 -5.94 7.27
C PRO A 169 5.13 -5.09 7.26
N LYS A 170 5.95 -5.21 8.30
CA LYS A 170 7.27 -4.57 8.38
C LYS A 170 8.33 -5.61 8.71
N ILE A 171 9.51 -5.45 8.12
CA ILE A 171 10.68 -6.31 8.37
C ILE A 171 11.64 -5.50 9.22
N ASP A 172 12.07 -6.04 10.36
CA ASP A 172 13.12 -5.46 11.18
C ASP A 172 14.48 -5.66 10.49
N PRO A 173 15.17 -4.58 10.06
CA PRO A 173 16.41 -4.70 9.31
C PRO A 173 17.60 -5.24 10.13
N ALA A 174 17.53 -5.33 11.47
CA ALA A 174 18.61 -5.98 12.26
C ALA A 174 18.47 -7.49 12.32
N THR A 175 17.23 -7.99 12.38
CA THR A 175 16.97 -9.40 12.73
C THR A 175 16.35 -10.19 11.58
N GLY A 176 15.75 -9.50 10.61
CA GLY A 176 14.88 -10.10 9.60
C GLY A 176 13.54 -10.57 10.17
N GLU A 177 13.20 -10.16 11.40
CA GLU A 177 11.90 -10.47 12.00
C GLU A 177 10.78 -9.74 11.23
N PHE A 178 9.76 -10.48 10.83
CA PHE A 178 8.64 -10.02 10.03
C PHE A 178 7.43 -9.83 10.93
N PHE A 179 6.98 -8.58 11.05
CA PHE A 179 5.82 -8.18 11.81
C PHE A 179 4.62 -8.00 10.91
N GLY A 180 3.48 -8.52 11.34
CA GLY A 180 2.21 -8.22 10.72
C GLY A 180 1.07 -8.36 11.71
N TYR A 181 -0.13 -8.08 11.26
CA TYR A 181 -1.31 -8.08 12.10
C TYR A 181 -2.56 -8.40 11.27
N ALA A 182 -3.67 -8.60 11.95
CA ALA A 182 -5.00 -8.71 11.39
C ALA A 182 -5.94 -7.83 12.20
N TYR A 183 -6.80 -7.09 11.52
CA TYR A 183 -7.97 -6.44 12.12
C TYR A 183 -9.23 -7.09 11.55
N ALA A 184 -10.37 -6.95 12.25
CA ALA A 184 -11.53 -7.80 11.99
C ALA A 184 -11.11 -9.29 11.99
N ALA A 185 -10.19 -9.65 12.90
CA ALA A 185 -9.36 -10.84 12.80
C ALA A 185 -10.15 -12.15 12.89
N LYS A 186 -11.37 -12.13 13.45
CA LYS A 186 -12.30 -13.27 13.54
C LYS A 186 -13.43 -13.22 12.49
N GLY A 187 -13.38 -12.26 11.58
CA GLY A 187 -14.39 -12.06 10.53
C GLY A 187 -14.85 -10.61 10.45
N GLU A 188 -15.57 -10.30 9.38
CA GLU A 188 -16.04 -8.95 9.08
C GLU A 188 -16.82 -8.33 10.26
N ALA A 189 -16.55 -7.05 10.53
CA ALA A 189 -17.12 -6.26 11.62
C ALA A 189 -16.84 -6.75 13.06
N THR A 190 -15.87 -7.66 13.26
CA THR A 190 -15.33 -7.95 14.60
C THR A 190 -14.33 -6.87 15.04
N ASP A 191 -14.24 -6.63 16.34
CA ASP A 191 -13.26 -5.72 16.97
C ASP A 191 -11.96 -6.44 17.37
N ASP A 192 -11.81 -7.71 17.02
CA ASP A 192 -10.61 -8.49 17.32
C ASP A 192 -9.42 -8.06 16.46
N ILE A 193 -8.28 -7.85 17.12
CA ILE A 193 -6.96 -7.65 16.53
C ILE A 193 -6.05 -8.81 16.94
N ALA A 194 -5.25 -9.28 15.99
CA ALA A 194 -4.14 -10.20 16.24
C ALA A 194 -2.86 -9.60 15.67
N ILE A 195 -1.81 -9.47 16.49
CA ILE A 195 -0.47 -9.11 16.02
C ILE A 195 0.39 -10.38 16.01
N TYR A 196 1.23 -10.53 15.00
CA TYR A 196 2.15 -11.63 14.82
C TYR A 196 3.57 -11.12 14.59
N SER A 197 4.55 -11.89 15.05
CA SER A 197 5.90 -11.84 14.49
C SER A 197 6.38 -13.22 14.07
N PHE A 198 7.16 -13.24 13.00
CA PHE A 198 7.78 -14.43 12.43
C PHE A 198 9.27 -14.18 12.23
N ASP A 199 10.12 -15.17 12.48
CA ASP A 199 11.52 -15.08 12.09
C ASP A 199 11.68 -15.08 10.55
N LYS A 200 12.89 -14.82 10.06
CA LYS A 200 13.19 -14.76 8.63
C LYS A 200 12.93 -16.07 7.85
N HIS A 201 12.72 -17.18 8.55
CA HIS A 201 12.41 -18.49 7.99
C HIS A 201 10.90 -18.83 8.08
N GLY A 202 10.08 -17.92 8.60
CA GLY A 202 8.63 -18.08 8.70
C GLY A 202 8.16 -18.85 9.93
N LYS A 203 8.99 -18.99 10.97
CA LYS A 203 8.56 -19.54 12.26
C LYS A 203 7.96 -18.43 13.12
N LYS A 204 6.74 -18.62 13.63
CA LYS A 204 6.09 -17.66 14.52
C LYS A 204 6.88 -17.54 15.82
N THR A 205 7.27 -16.33 16.17
CA THR A 205 8.04 -16.00 17.38
C THR A 205 7.16 -15.36 18.45
N TRP A 206 6.12 -14.62 18.06
CA TRP A 206 5.18 -14.01 19.00
C TRP A 206 3.80 -13.80 18.38
N GLU A 207 2.79 -13.76 19.25
CA GLU A 207 1.40 -13.51 18.91
C GLU A 207 0.70 -12.86 20.10
N VAL A 208 -0.13 -11.85 19.85
CA VAL A 208 -1.00 -11.25 20.86
C VAL A 208 -2.37 -10.91 20.28
N TRP A 209 -3.42 -11.24 21.02
CA TRP A 209 -4.81 -10.92 20.70
C TRP A 209 -5.38 -9.91 21.67
N PHE A 210 -6.08 -8.91 21.15
CA PHE A 210 -6.81 -7.93 21.94
C PHE A 210 -7.96 -7.33 21.10
N LYS A 211 -8.70 -6.39 21.67
CA LYS A 211 -9.83 -5.74 20.99
C LYS A 211 -9.56 -4.26 20.73
N SER A 212 -9.93 -3.77 19.55
CA SER A 212 -10.04 -2.34 19.29
C SER A 212 -11.28 -1.75 19.97
N PRO A 213 -11.36 -0.42 20.14
CA PRO A 213 -12.55 0.23 20.69
C PRO A 213 -13.81 0.10 19.82
N TYR A 214 -13.63 -0.16 18.53
CA TYR A 214 -14.68 -0.39 17.53
C TYR A 214 -14.10 -1.15 16.33
N PRO A 215 -14.92 -1.83 15.49
CA PRO A 215 -14.46 -2.54 14.30
C PRO A 215 -14.14 -1.57 13.16
N GLY A 216 -13.05 -0.82 13.31
CA GLY A 216 -12.59 0.16 12.32
C GLY A 216 -11.49 -0.38 11.42
N MET A 217 -11.23 0.35 10.34
CA MET A 217 -10.12 0.05 9.44
C MET A 217 -8.77 0.32 10.14
N ILE A 218 -7.89 -0.66 10.08
CA ILE A 218 -6.47 -0.51 10.39
C ILE A 218 -5.72 -0.92 9.14
N HIS A 219 -5.36 0.05 8.30
CA HIS A 219 -4.74 -0.25 7.01
C HIS A 219 -3.23 -0.48 7.14
N GLU A 220 -2.57 0.35 7.96
CA GLU A 220 -1.11 0.43 8.03
C GLU A 220 -0.56 -0.02 9.39
N CYS A 221 0.73 -0.34 9.45
CA CYS A 221 1.46 -0.60 10.68
C CYS A 221 2.80 0.15 10.67
N ALA A 222 3.28 0.52 11.84
CA ALA A 222 4.67 0.92 12.04
C ALA A 222 5.32 0.02 13.08
N ILE A 223 6.63 -0.18 12.96
CA ILE A 223 7.45 -0.79 14.01
C ILE A 223 8.50 0.22 14.44
N SER A 224 8.92 0.11 15.70
CA SER A 224 10.17 0.67 16.22
C SER A 224 10.99 -0.45 16.85
N GLU A 225 12.14 -0.12 17.47
CA GLU A 225 12.91 -1.12 18.22
C GLU A 225 12.09 -1.73 19.36
N GLY A 226 11.29 -0.92 20.07
CA GLY A 226 10.50 -1.37 21.21
C GLY A 226 9.01 -1.64 20.95
N TYR A 227 8.41 -1.10 19.89
CA TYR A 227 6.95 -1.00 19.77
C TYR A 227 6.41 -1.31 18.38
N ILE A 228 5.11 -1.60 18.34
CA ILE A 228 4.28 -1.68 17.14
C ILE A 228 3.18 -0.64 17.28
N ILE A 229 2.89 0.08 16.20
CA ILE A 229 1.85 1.11 16.16
C ILE A 229 0.87 0.79 15.04
N LEU A 230 -0.42 0.74 15.38
CA LEU A 230 -1.51 0.52 14.44
C LEU A 230 -2.45 1.74 14.43
N PRO A 231 -2.46 2.55 13.36
CA PRO A 231 -3.41 3.63 13.19
C PRO A 231 -4.81 3.08 12.88
N LEU A 232 -5.75 3.29 13.79
CA LEU A 232 -7.18 2.98 13.63
C LEU A 232 -7.89 4.19 13.02
N ILE A 233 -8.31 4.03 11.77
CA ILE A 233 -9.00 5.03 10.97
C ILE A 233 -10.48 5.07 11.38
N PRO A 234 -11.12 6.26 11.47
CA PRO A 234 -12.56 6.45 11.70
C PRO A 234 -13.51 5.92 10.61
N HIS A 235 -13.15 4.84 9.92
CA HIS A 235 -13.98 4.08 8.99
C HIS A 235 -14.50 2.82 9.69
N VAL A 236 -15.78 2.82 10.04
CA VAL A 236 -16.38 1.80 10.92
C VAL A 236 -17.14 0.75 10.11
N MET A 237 -16.95 -0.52 10.45
CA MET A 237 -17.77 -1.63 9.94
C MET A 237 -19.05 -1.83 10.77
N ASP A 238 -20.11 -2.29 10.11
CA ASP A 238 -21.37 -2.67 10.77
C ASP A 238 -21.93 -3.93 10.11
N ILE A 239 -22.15 -4.97 10.91
CA ILE A 239 -22.59 -6.28 10.40
C ILE A 239 -24.02 -6.25 9.86
N GLU A 240 -24.91 -5.42 10.42
CA GLU A 240 -26.28 -5.32 9.97
C GLU A 240 -26.36 -4.53 8.64
N ARG A 241 -25.50 -3.53 8.46
CA ARG A 241 -25.31 -2.86 7.16
C ARG A 241 -24.81 -3.84 6.11
N LEU A 242 -23.82 -4.67 6.43
CA LEU A 242 -23.30 -5.69 5.53
C LEU A 242 -24.39 -6.70 5.12
N LYS A 243 -25.15 -7.24 6.09
CA LYS A 243 -26.27 -8.18 5.83
C LYS A 243 -27.36 -7.59 4.92
N LYS A 244 -27.57 -6.28 4.97
CA LYS A 244 -28.49 -5.54 4.09
C LYS A 244 -27.91 -5.23 2.70
N GLY A 245 -26.70 -5.71 2.40
CA GLY A 245 -26.01 -5.47 1.14
C GLY A 245 -25.31 -4.10 1.05
N GLY A 246 -25.09 -3.42 2.18
CA GLY A 246 -24.42 -2.12 2.21
C GLY A 246 -22.89 -2.20 2.07
N ILE A 247 -22.25 -1.03 2.05
CA ILE A 247 -20.79 -0.89 2.02
C ILE A 247 -20.13 -1.37 3.31
N ALA A 248 -18.91 -1.89 3.21
CA ALA A 248 -18.17 -2.42 4.36
C ALA A 248 -17.81 -1.33 5.37
N PHE A 249 -17.30 -0.20 4.90
CA PHE A 249 -16.85 0.90 5.75
C PHE A 249 -17.72 2.15 5.57
N GLN A 250 -17.89 2.88 6.66
CA GLN A 250 -18.59 4.16 6.70
C GLN A 250 -17.79 5.13 7.56
N TRP A 251 -17.56 6.35 7.07
CA TRP A 251 -16.83 7.37 7.81
C TRP A 251 -17.66 7.87 9.00
N ASP A 252 -17.03 8.02 10.17
CA ASP A 252 -17.61 8.64 11.35
C ASP A 252 -16.77 9.83 11.81
N GLY A 253 -17.17 11.03 11.37
CA GLY A 253 -16.52 12.29 11.74
C GLY A 253 -16.65 12.66 13.23
N SER A 254 -17.42 11.90 14.03
CA SER A 254 -17.52 12.11 15.48
C SER A 254 -16.48 11.32 16.29
N LEU A 255 -15.75 10.40 15.65
CA LEU A 255 -14.73 9.59 16.30
C LEU A 255 -13.33 10.22 16.17
N ASP A 256 -12.56 10.14 17.24
CA ASP A 256 -11.12 10.38 17.19
C ASP A 256 -10.42 9.34 16.29
N GLN A 257 -9.33 9.75 15.64
CA GLN A 257 -8.34 8.77 15.19
C GLN A 257 -7.59 8.20 16.41
N ILE A 258 -7.27 6.91 16.36
CA ILE A 258 -6.64 6.22 17.50
C ILE A 258 -5.34 5.56 17.04
N TYR A 259 -4.25 5.80 17.75
CA TYR A 259 -2.99 5.07 17.58
C TYR A 259 -2.92 4.00 18.66
N ILE A 260 -2.99 2.73 18.24
CA ILE A 260 -2.86 1.57 19.11
C ILE A 260 -1.38 1.22 19.19
N VAL A 261 -0.80 1.27 20.40
CA VAL A 261 0.63 1.00 20.61
C VAL A 261 0.77 -0.26 21.45
N CYS A 262 1.51 -1.24 20.93
CA CYS A 262 1.81 -2.50 21.58
C CYS A 262 3.33 -2.65 21.74
N PRO A 263 3.86 -2.91 22.95
CA PRO A 263 5.26 -3.29 23.11
C PRO A 263 5.55 -4.60 22.35
N ARG A 264 6.67 -4.66 21.62
CA ARG A 264 7.10 -5.88 20.93
C ARG A 264 7.30 -7.01 21.95
N GLY A 265 6.67 -8.16 21.72
CA GLY A 265 6.71 -9.28 22.67
C GLY A 265 5.81 -9.12 23.90
N GLY A 266 5.02 -8.05 23.99
CA GLY A 266 4.11 -7.79 25.12
C GLY A 266 2.82 -8.62 25.10
N GLU A 267 1.97 -8.38 26.09
CA GLU A 267 0.66 -9.00 26.22
C GLU A 267 -0.48 -7.98 25.97
N ALA A 268 -1.72 -8.48 25.87
CA ALA A 268 -2.89 -7.64 25.65
C ALA A 268 -3.06 -6.50 26.69
N LYS A 269 -2.64 -6.75 27.93
CA LYS A 269 -2.70 -5.77 29.04
C LYS A 269 -1.74 -4.59 28.87
N ASP A 270 -0.73 -4.74 28.02
CA ASP A 270 0.33 -3.77 27.78
C ASP A 270 -0.02 -2.82 26.62
N VAL A 271 -1.08 -3.14 25.86
CA VAL A 271 -1.56 -2.31 24.75
C VAL A 271 -2.11 -0.98 25.27
N ARG A 272 -1.71 0.10 24.61
CA ARG A 272 -2.12 1.47 24.91
C ARG A 272 -2.85 2.08 23.72
N PHE A 273 -3.85 2.91 24.01
CA PHE A 273 -4.64 3.60 23.00
C PHE A 273 -4.46 5.11 23.15
N PHE A 274 -3.90 5.75 22.12
CA PHE A 274 -3.69 7.18 22.09
C PHE A 274 -4.68 7.82 21.14
N ARG A 275 -5.41 8.84 21.61
CA ARG A 275 -6.44 9.54 20.83
C ARG A 275 -5.91 10.86 20.30
N ALA A 276 -6.28 11.17 19.06
CA ALA A 276 -6.07 12.46 18.43
C ALA A 276 -7.36 12.89 17.71
N PRO A 277 -7.55 14.20 17.44
CA PRO A 277 -8.73 14.67 16.72
C PRO A 277 -8.99 13.90 15.42
N ASN A 278 -10.26 13.83 15.02
CA ASN A 278 -10.70 13.16 13.80
C ASN A 278 -9.86 13.61 12.58
N ALA A 279 -9.29 12.63 11.90
CA ALA A 279 -8.53 12.77 10.67
C ALA A 279 -8.33 11.37 10.06
N PHE A 280 -7.75 11.30 8.87
CA PHE A 280 -7.42 10.06 8.19
C PHE A 280 -5.88 9.88 8.24
N PRO A 281 -5.36 8.99 9.11
CA PRO A 281 -3.95 8.62 9.08
C PRO A 281 -3.66 7.79 7.83
N GLY A 282 -2.75 8.28 6.98
CA GLY A 282 -2.31 7.62 5.75
C GLY A 282 -1.22 6.57 6.01
N HIS A 283 -0.44 6.29 4.97
CA HIS A 283 0.64 5.31 5.02
C HIS A 283 1.84 5.79 5.85
N VAL A 284 2.53 4.85 6.50
CA VAL A 284 3.64 5.14 7.42
C VAL A 284 4.92 5.36 6.63
N ILE A 285 5.59 6.49 6.89
CA ILE A 285 6.94 6.75 6.41
C ILE A 285 7.92 5.88 7.22
N ASN A 286 7.93 6.07 8.54
CA ASN A 286 8.68 5.25 9.49
C ASN A 286 8.24 5.54 10.94
N ALA A 287 8.72 4.75 11.90
CA ALA A 287 8.64 5.02 13.32
C ALA A 287 9.96 4.67 14.03
N PHE A 288 10.21 5.28 15.19
CA PHE A 288 11.39 4.99 16.01
C PHE A 288 11.14 5.39 17.47
N ASP A 289 11.87 4.81 18.42
CA ASP A 289 11.81 5.22 19.81
C ASP A 289 13.18 5.65 20.36
N GLU A 290 13.19 6.72 21.15
CA GLU A 290 14.40 7.29 21.75
C GLU A 290 14.04 7.98 23.09
N GLY A 291 14.86 7.76 24.12
CA GLY A 291 14.70 8.46 25.40
C GLY A 291 13.40 8.17 26.17
N GLY A 292 12.68 7.09 25.81
CA GLY A 292 11.35 6.75 26.35
C GLY A 292 10.19 7.45 25.63
N LYS A 293 10.44 8.06 24.48
CA LYS A 293 9.42 8.58 23.57
C LYS A 293 9.39 7.73 22.32
N LEU A 294 8.21 7.56 21.76
CA LEU A 294 7.97 6.89 20.49
C LEU A 294 7.55 7.94 19.47
N TYR A 295 8.09 7.84 18.26
CA TYR A 295 7.84 8.76 17.16
C TYR A 295 7.25 7.99 15.97
N LEU A 296 6.23 8.58 15.33
CA LEU A 296 5.57 8.02 14.16
C LEU A 296 5.43 9.10 13.10
N ASP A 297 5.92 8.84 11.90
CA ASP A 297 5.81 9.75 10.76
C ASP A 297 4.90 9.16 9.69
N LEU A 298 3.88 9.93 9.31
CA LEU A 298 2.93 9.58 8.27
C LEU A 298 2.25 10.82 7.68
N PRO A 299 1.80 10.81 6.42
CA PRO A 299 0.82 11.76 5.93
C PRO A 299 -0.50 11.59 6.68
N VAL A 300 -1.14 12.70 7.04
CA VAL A 300 -2.45 12.74 7.69
C VAL A 300 -3.36 13.62 6.85
N ALA A 301 -4.39 13.04 6.25
CA ALA A 301 -5.44 13.80 5.57
C ALA A 301 -6.45 14.33 6.59
N LEU A 302 -6.84 15.60 6.46
CA LEU A 302 -7.65 16.28 7.47
C LEU A 302 -9.15 15.94 7.40
N ASP A 303 -9.57 15.10 6.46
CA ASP A 303 -10.95 14.62 6.31
C ASP A 303 -10.95 13.28 5.53
N ASN A 304 -12.14 12.73 5.27
CA ASN A 304 -12.34 11.46 4.56
C ASN A 304 -11.83 11.51 3.10
N VAL A 305 -10.75 10.79 2.81
CA VAL A 305 -10.20 10.62 1.45
C VAL A 305 -10.95 9.58 0.61
N PHE A 306 -11.68 8.66 1.23
CA PHE A 306 -12.34 7.57 0.54
C PHE A 306 -13.79 7.92 0.23
N TRP A 307 -14.01 8.58 -0.91
CA TRP A 307 -15.34 8.98 -1.39
C TRP A 307 -16.31 7.79 -1.58
N PHE A 308 -15.77 6.58 -1.77
CA PHE A 308 -16.55 5.33 -1.84
C PHE A 308 -16.94 4.77 -0.47
N PHE A 309 -16.49 5.38 0.63
CA PHE A 309 -16.93 5.13 2.01
C PHE A 309 -17.46 6.43 2.64
N PRO A 310 -18.63 6.92 2.19
CA PRO A 310 -19.25 8.13 2.72
C PRO A 310 -19.64 7.97 4.20
N ASP A 311 -20.08 9.07 4.81
CA ASP A 311 -20.68 9.02 6.15
C ASP A 311 -22.10 8.40 6.14
N LYS A 312 -22.73 8.35 7.32
CA LYS A 312 -24.11 7.82 7.49
C LYS A 312 -25.21 8.56 6.73
N HIS A 313 -24.93 9.79 6.28
CA HIS A 313 -25.83 10.61 5.49
C HIS A 313 -25.49 10.58 3.99
N GLY A 314 -24.50 9.79 3.58
CA GLY A 314 -24.02 9.73 2.20
C GLY A 314 -23.12 10.90 1.81
N LYS A 315 -22.64 11.69 2.78
CA LYS A 315 -21.79 12.85 2.53
C LYS A 315 -20.33 12.43 2.34
N VAL A 316 -19.69 13.07 1.37
CA VAL A 316 -18.24 13.03 1.12
C VAL A 316 -17.72 14.46 1.08
N PRO A 317 -16.47 14.71 1.53
CA PRO A 317 -15.83 16.00 1.32
C PRO A 317 -15.71 16.32 -0.18
N ALA A 318 -15.75 17.59 -0.54
CA ALA A 318 -15.56 17.98 -1.94
C ALA A 318 -14.08 17.77 -2.34
N PRO A 319 -13.79 17.36 -3.58
CA PRO A 319 -12.41 17.25 -4.05
C PRO A 319 -11.63 18.54 -3.80
N GLY A 320 -10.47 18.45 -3.14
CA GLY A 320 -9.63 19.59 -2.80
C GLY A 320 -10.11 20.46 -1.63
N SER A 321 -11.18 20.07 -0.91
CA SER A 321 -11.68 20.86 0.23
C SER A 321 -10.89 20.68 1.52
N PHE A 322 -9.94 19.76 1.56
CA PHE A 322 -9.09 19.48 2.72
C PHE A 322 -7.65 19.23 2.27
N GLY A 323 -6.71 19.49 3.19
CA GLY A 323 -5.27 19.26 2.98
C GLY A 323 -4.81 17.91 3.52
N THR A 324 -3.58 17.56 3.16
CA THR A 324 -2.81 16.46 3.78
C THR A 324 -1.53 17.05 4.37
N GLU A 325 -1.17 16.60 5.56
CA GLU A 325 -0.01 17.06 6.31
C GLU A 325 0.92 15.90 6.63
N VAL A 326 2.18 15.97 6.20
CA VAL A 326 3.22 15.05 6.67
C VAL A 326 3.49 15.38 8.13
N THR A 327 3.14 14.45 9.02
CA THR A 327 3.04 14.71 10.46
C THR A 327 3.90 13.72 11.24
N ARG A 328 4.70 14.25 12.17
CA ARG A 328 5.39 13.49 13.21
C ARG A 328 4.58 13.49 14.50
N TRP A 329 4.12 12.33 14.94
CA TRP A 329 3.51 12.14 16.25
C TRP A 329 4.57 11.73 17.26
N CYS A 330 4.50 12.30 18.47
CA CYS A 330 5.32 11.92 19.61
C CYS A 330 4.42 11.36 20.72
N PHE A 331 4.72 10.16 21.20
CA PHE A 331 4.06 9.48 22.30
C PHE A 331 5.03 9.37 23.49
N ASP A 332 4.63 9.84 24.67
CA ASP A 332 5.43 9.62 25.89
C ASP A 332 5.11 8.24 26.46
N MET A 333 6.07 7.32 26.33
CA MET A 333 5.86 5.95 26.76
C MET A 333 6.05 5.77 28.28
N LYS A 334 6.61 6.75 28.98
CA LYS A 334 6.78 6.75 30.44
C LYS A 334 5.53 7.25 31.17
N ASP A 335 4.77 8.18 30.58
CA ASP A 335 3.51 8.66 31.14
C ASP A 335 2.30 7.93 30.53
N ARG A 336 1.61 7.14 31.35
CA ARG A 336 0.42 6.38 30.91
C ARG A 336 -0.75 7.28 30.49
N ASN A 337 -0.78 8.53 30.93
CA ASN A 337 -1.85 9.49 30.63
C ASN A 337 -1.48 10.48 29.52
N SER A 338 -0.28 10.36 28.93
CA SER A 338 0.15 11.30 27.90
C SER A 338 -0.77 11.24 26.67
N LYS A 339 -0.98 12.41 26.07
CA LYS A 339 -1.62 12.52 24.76
C LYS A 339 -0.55 12.57 23.67
N PRO A 340 -0.83 12.02 22.47
CA PRO A 340 0.09 12.11 21.37
C PRO A 340 0.22 13.56 20.90
N VAL A 341 1.44 14.03 20.65
CA VAL A 341 1.73 15.41 20.24
C VAL A 341 2.12 15.41 18.75
N PRO A 342 1.35 16.08 17.88
CA PRO A 342 1.70 16.20 16.46
C PRO A 342 2.66 17.36 16.20
N VAL A 343 3.55 17.17 15.24
CA VAL A 343 4.36 18.21 14.60
C VAL A 343 4.18 18.07 13.10
N VAL A 344 3.59 19.08 12.46
CA VAL A 344 3.49 19.14 11.00
C VAL A 344 4.85 19.46 10.43
N LEU A 345 5.45 18.51 9.72
CA LEU A 345 6.74 18.67 9.06
C LEU A 345 6.57 19.35 7.69
N SER A 346 5.53 18.97 6.95
CA SER A 346 5.22 19.55 5.64
C SER A 346 3.72 19.55 5.36
N ARG A 347 3.27 20.52 4.56
CA ARG A 347 1.89 20.61 4.05
C ARG A 347 1.75 20.19 2.59
N MET A 348 2.79 19.57 2.05
CA MET A 348 2.71 18.94 0.75
C MET A 348 1.70 17.80 0.80
N ALA A 349 0.83 17.74 -0.21
CA ALA A 349 -0.14 16.66 -0.36
C ALA A 349 0.55 15.38 -0.87
N ALA A 350 1.41 14.82 -0.02
CA ALA A 350 2.22 13.64 -0.27
C ALA A 350 1.57 12.36 0.27
N GLU A 351 1.83 11.24 -0.39
CA GLU A 351 1.37 9.91 -0.02
C GLU A 351 2.29 8.84 -0.65
N PHE A 352 1.98 7.57 -0.44
CA PHE A 352 2.77 6.39 -0.79
C PHE A 352 4.24 6.54 -0.37
N PRO A 353 4.48 6.76 0.93
CA PRO A 353 5.81 6.94 1.45
C PRO A 353 6.57 5.63 1.57
N HIS A 354 7.86 5.72 1.28
CA HIS A 354 8.89 4.77 1.65
C HIS A 354 9.96 5.49 2.47
N CYS A 355 10.61 4.79 3.39
CA CYS A 355 11.92 5.20 3.90
C CYS A 355 13.00 4.28 3.31
N ASP A 356 14.25 4.47 3.73
CA ASP A 356 15.28 3.50 3.46
C ASP A 356 15.04 2.25 4.32
N ASP A 357 14.77 1.10 3.70
CA ASP A 357 14.43 -0.16 4.41
C ASP A 357 15.45 -0.56 5.48
N ARG A 358 16.71 -0.12 5.35
CA ARG A 358 17.78 -0.37 6.34
C ARG A 358 17.56 0.37 7.67
N TYR A 359 16.67 1.35 7.66
CA TYR A 359 16.35 2.26 8.77
C TYR A 359 14.92 2.09 9.30
N VAL A 360 14.14 1.14 8.77
CA VAL A 360 12.81 0.83 9.30
C VAL A 360 12.90 0.54 10.81
N GLY A 361 12.09 1.24 11.59
CA GLY A 361 12.04 1.11 13.04
C GLY A 361 13.11 1.88 13.82
N ARG A 362 13.94 2.67 13.14
CA ARG A 362 15.09 3.39 13.73
C ARG A 362 15.08 4.87 13.40
N PRO A 363 15.84 5.71 14.15
CA PRO A 363 16.06 7.09 13.78
C PRO A 363 16.57 7.18 12.33
N TYR A 364 15.91 8.04 11.55
CA TYR A 364 16.11 8.18 10.11
C TYR A 364 15.91 9.66 9.71
N ARG A 365 16.24 9.98 8.47
CA ARG A 365 16.20 11.34 7.92
C ARG A 365 15.42 11.45 6.62
N TYR A 366 15.37 10.44 5.76
CA TYR A 366 14.79 10.60 4.42
C TYR A 366 13.51 9.80 4.21
N GLY A 367 12.51 10.45 3.62
CA GLY A 367 11.29 9.82 3.12
C GLY A 367 11.13 10.05 1.60
N PHE A 368 10.73 9.02 0.87
CA PHE A 368 10.53 9.03 -0.58
C PHE A 368 9.04 8.87 -0.86
N MET A 369 8.45 9.77 -1.61
CA MET A 369 6.99 9.85 -1.76
C MET A 369 6.60 10.29 -3.16
N GLN A 370 5.31 10.17 -3.45
CA GLN A 370 4.66 10.93 -4.52
C GLN A 370 3.74 12.00 -3.93
N ALA A 371 3.48 13.06 -4.70
CA ALA A 371 2.64 14.17 -4.25
C ALA A 371 1.77 14.75 -5.36
N THR A 372 0.69 15.40 -4.93
CA THR A 372 -0.01 16.39 -5.75
C THR A 372 0.60 17.75 -5.52
N ASP A 373 1.22 18.33 -6.55
CA ASP A 373 1.51 19.76 -6.60
C ASP A 373 0.47 20.46 -7.50
N PRO A 374 -0.52 21.16 -6.92
CA PRO A 374 -1.56 21.84 -7.69
C PRO A 374 -1.05 23.10 -8.43
N THR A 375 0.19 23.54 -8.17
CA THR A 375 0.79 24.68 -8.86
C THR A 375 1.38 24.30 -10.22
N LYS A 376 1.58 23.00 -10.47
CA LYS A 376 2.08 22.49 -11.76
C LYS A 376 0.96 22.40 -12.79
N PRO A 377 1.25 22.64 -14.08
CA PRO A 377 0.24 22.57 -15.13
C PRO A 377 -0.23 21.12 -15.33
N TYR A 378 -1.50 20.98 -15.70
CA TYR A 378 -2.07 19.71 -16.16
C TYR A 378 -2.88 19.92 -17.44
N ASN A 379 -2.46 19.29 -18.53
CA ASN A 379 -3.07 19.41 -19.84
C ASN A 379 -4.18 18.35 -20.01
N ALA A 380 -5.36 18.65 -19.47
CA ALA A 380 -6.51 17.76 -19.52
C ALA A 380 -7.01 17.48 -20.95
N GLU A 381 -6.76 18.37 -21.91
CA GLU A 381 -7.13 18.17 -23.31
C GLU A 381 -6.36 16.99 -23.93
N LYS A 382 -5.06 16.88 -23.63
CA LYS A 382 -4.22 15.77 -24.13
C LYS A 382 -4.25 14.53 -23.24
N ALA A 383 -4.27 14.72 -21.92
CA ALA A 383 -4.13 13.62 -20.96
C ALA A 383 -5.47 13.04 -20.47
N GLY A 384 -6.60 13.66 -20.86
CA GLY A 384 -7.92 13.32 -20.37
C GLY A 384 -8.17 13.81 -18.94
N PRO A 385 -9.40 13.60 -18.40
CA PRO A 385 -9.76 14.03 -17.06
C PRO A 385 -9.00 13.23 -16.01
N VAL A 386 -8.72 13.85 -14.87
CA VAL A 386 -8.23 13.16 -13.68
C VAL A 386 -9.42 12.59 -12.94
N MET A 387 -9.42 11.27 -12.73
CA MET A 387 -10.51 10.54 -12.08
C MET A 387 -9.91 9.77 -10.89
N GLY A 388 -10.31 10.09 -9.67
CA GLY A 388 -9.75 9.46 -8.46
C GLY A 388 -8.44 10.09 -7.99
N PHE A 389 -7.50 9.26 -7.53
CA PHE A 389 -6.21 9.72 -7.01
C PHE A 389 -5.33 10.33 -8.12
N PHE A 390 -4.64 11.40 -7.77
CA PHE A 390 -3.78 12.15 -8.68
C PHE A 390 -2.47 12.44 -8.00
N PHE A 391 -1.37 12.16 -8.67
CA PHE A 391 -0.03 12.51 -8.24
C PHE A 391 0.77 12.87 -9.49
N ASN A 392 1.47 13.98 -9.47
CA ASN A 392 2.20 14.52 -10.63
C ASN A 392 3.69 14.76 -10.31
N THR A 393 4.10 14.47 -9.08
CA THR A 393 5.44 14.73 -8.57
C THR A 393 5.95 13.54 -7.78
N LEU A 394 7.20 13.15 -8.01
CA LEU A 394 7.98 12.29 -7.10
C LEU A 394 8.93 13.17 -6.28
N LEU A 395 9.20 12.78 -5.03
CA LEU A 395 10.03 13.59 -4.15
C LEU A 395 10.82 12.79 -3.12
N THR A 396 11.91 13.40 -2.66
CA THR A 396 12.63 13.04 -1.44
C THR A 396 12.45 14.15 -0.43
N MET A 397 11.98 13.84 0.77
CA MET A 397 11.80 14.77 1.88
C MET A 397 12.82 14.53 2.97
N ASP A 398 13.48 15.59 3.43
CA ASP A 398 14.26 15.58 4.66
C ASP A 398 13.31 15.72 5.85
N MET A 399 13.09 14.62 6.56
CA MET A 399 12.16 14.46 7.68
C MET A 399 12.59 15.20 8.95
N GLN A 400 13.80 15.77 9.01
CA GLN A 400 14.22 16.65 10.09
C GLN A 400 13.83 18.10 9.83
N THR A 401 13.74 18.51 8.56
CA THR A 401 13.49 19.90 8.18
C THR A 401 12.16 20.15 7.46
N GLY A 402 11.50 19.09 6.97
CA GLY A 402 10.28 19.16 6.17
C GLY A 402 10.48 19.60 4.72
N LYS A 403 11.72 19.86 4.30
CA LYS A 403 12.05 20.30 2.93
C LYS A 403 12.07 19.12 1.96
N ALA A 404 11.50 19.31 0.78
CA ALA A 404 11.48 18.33 -0.29
C ALA A 404 12.35 18.77 -1.49
N ASP A 405 13.02 17.81 -2.12
CA ASP A 405 13.54 17.93 -3.49
C ASP A 405 12.61 17.13 -4.39
N GLU A 406 12.14 17.75 -5.47
CA GLU A 406 10.94 17.32 -6.20
C GLU A 406 11.22 17.21 -7.70
N TRP A 407 10.65 16.18 -8.32
CA TRP A 407 10.59 16.03 -9.76
C TRP A 407 9.14 16.03 -10.26
N PHE A 408 8.78 17.06 -11.02
CA PHE A 408 7.51 17.12 -11.75
C PHE A 408 7.57 16.25 -13.00
N ALA A 409 6.66 15.29 -13.11
CA ALA A 409 6.69 14.27 -14.16
C ALA A 409 6.24 14.77 -15.56
N GLY A 410 5.69 15.98 -15.64
CA GLY A 410 5.20 16.62 -16.86
C GLY A 410 3.68 16.85 -16.86
N ASP A 411 3.21 17.75 -17.73
CA ASP A 411 1.81 18.23 -17.75
C ASP A 411 0.78 17.20 -18.23
N THR A 412 1.23 16.06 -18.73
CA THR A 412 0.40 14.96 -19.23
C THR A 412 0.75 13.62 -18.56
N THR A 413 1.50 13.66 -17.46
CA THR A 413 2.02 12.48 -16.78
C THR A 413 1.55 12.44 -15.33
N THR A 414 1.22 11.26 -14.83
CA THR A 414 1.01 11.02 -13.39
C THR A 414 2.00 9.98 -12.86
N THR A 415 2.23 9.98 -11.56
CA THR A 415 3.14 9.06 -10.87
C THR A 415 2.36 7.95 -10.17
N GLN A 416 3.03 6.83 -9.91
CA GLN A 416 2.58 5.78 -8.98
C GLN A 416 3.55 5.70 -7.79
N GLU A 417 3.29 4.78 -6.85
CA GLU A 417 4.16 4.60 -5.67
C GLU A 417 5.64 4.44 -6.09
N PRO A 418 6.54 5.26 -5.53
CA PRO A 418 7.96 5.04 -5.65
C PRO A 418 8.47 4.03 -4.61
N VAL A 419 9.56 3.34 -4.93
CA VAL A 419 10.36 2.57 -3.97
C VAL A 419 11.79 3.11 -3.92
N PHE A 420 12.49 2.88 -2.82
CA PHE A 420 13.91 3.21 -2.69
C PHE A 420 14.79 1.97 -2.90
N ALA A 421 15.87 2.14 -3.67
CA ALA A 421 16.92 1.15 -3.84
C ALA A 421 18.27 1.77 -3.43
N PRO A 422 18.96 1.23 -2.39
CA PRO A 422 20.25 1.78 -1.98
C PRO A 422 21.30 1.57 -3.07
N LYS A 423 22.22 2.53 -3.22
CA LYS A 423 23.32 2.42 -4.19
C LYS A 423 24.27 1.26 -3.89
N SER A 424 24.42 0.94 -2.61
CA SER A 424 25.12 -0.26 -2.14
C SER A 424 24.64 -0.60 -0.73
N ALA A 425 24.87 -1.82 -0.25
CA ALA A 425 24.50 -2.20 1.10
C ALA A 425 25.07 -1.26 2.19
N THR A 426 26.24 -0.65 1.93
CA THR A 426 26.96 0.22 2.86
C THR A 426 26.86 1.72 2.53
N SER A 427 26.05 2.12 1.54
CA SER A 427 25.89 3.55 1.25
C SER A 427 25.20 4.26 2.44
N PRO A 428 25.49 5.55 2.68
CA PRO A 428 24.72 6.36 3.61
C PRO A 428 23.21 6.27 3.38
N GLU A 429 22.43 6.59 4.42
CA GLU A 429 20.98 6.72 4.32
C GLU A 429 20.59 7.63 3.14
N GLY A 430 19.67 7.15 2.30
CA GLY A 430 19.16 7.89 1.15
C GLY A 430 20.11 8.01 -0.04
N GLU A 431 21.39 7.60 0.07
CA GLU A 431 22.26 7.49 -1.10
C GLU A 431 21.88 6.23 -1.91
N GLY A 432 21.13 6.47 -2.98
CA GLY A 432 20.52 5.44 -3.80
C GLY A 432 19.61 6.04 -4.87
N TYR A 433 18.58 5.29 -5.21
CA TYR A 433 17.69 5.59 -6.32
C TYR A 433 16.24 5.50 -5.90
N VAL A 434 15.45 6.47 -6.36
CA VAL A 434 13.98 6.40 -6.32
C VAL A 434 13.52 5.80 -7.64
N ILE A 435 12.81 4.68 -7.56
CA ILE A 435 12.31 3.94 -8.72
C ILE A 435 10.78 4.00 -8.70
N GLY A 436 10.14 4.42 -9.79
CA GLY A 436 8.69 4.57 -9.83
C GLY A 436 8.11 4.40 -11.22
N VAL A 437 6.85 3.96 -11.31
CA VAL A 437 6.12 3.93 -12.59
C VAL A 437 5.49 5.30 -12.81
N VAL A 438 5.63 5.83 -14.02
CA VAL A 438 4.90 7.01 -14.49
C VAL A 438 3.93 6.62 -15.60
N ASN A 439 2.74 7.24 -15.58
CA ASN A 439 1.70 7.03 -16.57
C ASN A 439 1.76 8.16 -17.60
N ARG A 440 2.23 7.85 -18.82
CA ARG A 440 2.26 8.79 -19.94
C ARG A 440 0.86 8.88 -20.55
N ARG A 441 -0.03 9.66 -19.93
CA ARG A 441 -1.46 9.62 -20.22
C ARG A 441 -1.78 10.00 -21.67
N ALA A 442 -1.09 10.99 -22.23
CA ALA A 442 -1.27 11.40 -23.64
C ALA A 442 -0.79 10.34 -24.65
N GLU A 443 0.14 9.46 -24.25
CA GLU A 443 0.71 8.42 -25.11
C GLU A 443 0.07 7.05 -24.88
N HIS A 444 -0.84 6.92 -23.90
CA HIS A 444 -1.42 5.65 -23.47
C HIS A 444 -0.37 4.55 -23.22
N ARG A 445 0.75 4.93 -22.61
CA ARG A 445 1.80 4.01 -22.13
C ARG A 445 2.23 4.31 -20.71
N SER A 446 3.07 3.46 -20.15
CA SER A 446 3.78 3.72 -18.90
C SER A 446 5.29 3.67 -19.12
N ASP A 447 6.05 4.36 -18.27
CA ASP A 447 7.50 4.22 -18.20
C ASP A 447 7.89 3.87 -16.75
N LEU A 448 8.99 3.15 -16.56
CA LEU A 448 9.66 3.03 -15.26
C LEU A 448 10.79 4.05 -15.21
N VAL A 449 10.76 4.96 -14.24
CA VAL A 449 11.81 5.98 -14.07
C VAL A 449 12.71 5.64 -12.90
N ILE A 450 13.99 5.95 -13.05
CA ILE A 450 15.01 5.84 -12.00
C ILE A 450 15.58 7.24 -11.78
N LEU A 451 15.44 7.76 -10.57
CA LEU A 451 15.97 9.06 -10.16
C LEU A 451 17.09 8.88 -9.14
N ASP A 452 18.07 9.77 -9.14
CA ASP A 452 19.01 9.89 -8.02
C ASP A 452 18.25 10.47 -6.82
N ALA A 453 18.15 9.68 -5.75
CA ALA A 453 17.33 10.00 -4.59
C ALA A 453 17.73 11.31 -3.89
N MET A 454 18.98 11.76 -4.08
CA MET A 454 19.51 12.99 -3.49
C MET A 454 19.51 14.18 -4.45
N ARG A 455 19.00 13.98 -5.67
CA ARG A 455 18.96 14.97 -6.75
C ARG A 455 17.70 14.82 -7.61
N MET A 456 16.54 14.73 -6.97
CA MET A 456 15.25 14.51 -7.63
C MET A 456 14.97 15.57 -8.70
N SER A 457 15.21 16.85 -8.41
CA SER A 457 15.00 17.96 -9.37
C SER A 457 15.85 17.89 -10.64
N ALA A 458 16.91 17.08 -10.68
CA ALA A 458 17.68 16.82 -11.89
C ALA A 458 16.94 15.91 -12.90
N GLY A 459 15.86 15.27 -12.46
CA GLY A 459 15.08 14.33 -13.27
C GLY A 459 15.69 12.93 -13.34
N PRO A 460 15.09 12.03 -14.15
CA PRO A 460 15.51 10.63 -14.21
C PRO A 460 16.92 10.48 -14.78
N VAL A 461 17.73 9.63 -14.14
CA VAL A 461 19.01 9.16 -14.70
C VAL A 461 18.78 8.08 -15.76
N ALA A 462 17.65 7.38 -15.66
CA ALA A 462 17.15 6.46 -16.68
C ALA A 462 15.63 6.52 -16.76
N THR A 463 15.10 6.41 -17.98
CA THR A 463 13.69 6.17 -18.27
C THR A 463 13.59 4.89 -19.09
N ILE A 464 12.93 3.89 -18.55
CA ILE A 464 12.74 2.57 -19.16
C ILE A 464 11.33 2.55 -19.74
N LYS A 465 11.21 2.45 -21.06
CA LYS A 465 9.95 2.64 -21.78
C LYS A 465 9.20 1.33 -21.86
N LEU A 466 7.93 1.31 -21.44
CA LEU A 466 7.11 0.11 -21.63
C LEU A 466 6.35 0.21 -22.95
N PRO A 467 6.20 -0.91 -23.69
CA PRO A 467 5.39 -0.95 -24.91
C PRO A 467 3.88 -0.97 -24.62
N VAL A 468 3.48 -0.86 -23.34
CA VAL A 468 2.10 -0.97 -22.86
C VAL A 468 1.83 0.06 -21.77
N ARG A 469 0.55 0.39 -21.57
CA ARG A 469 0.07 1.06 -20.36
C ARG A 469 -0.05 0.04 -19.24
N LEU A 470 0.42 0.41 -18.05
CA LEU A 470 0.03 -0.25 -16.81
C LEU A 470 -1.14 0.50 -16.17
N LYS A 471 -2.08 -0.25 -15.59
CA LYS A 471 -3.06 0.33 -14.67
C LYS A 471 -2.37 0.80 -13.40
N TYR A 472 -2.97 1.75 -12.68
CA TYR A 472 -2.50 2.16 -11.36
C TYR A 472 -2.28 0.96 -10.44
N GLY A 473 -1.09 0.95 -9.82
CA GLY A 473 -0.76 0.07 -8.71
C GLY A 473 -1.26 0.60 -7.40
N ILE A 474 -1.02 -0.20 -6.36
CA ILE A 474 -1.13 0.23 -4.98
C ILE A 474 0.29 0.27 -4.42
N HIS A 475 0.80 -0.87 -3.95
CA HIS A 475 2.16 -0.96 -3.40
C HIS A 475 3.10 -1.87 -4.17
N GLY A 476 4.39 -1.64 -3.95
CA GLY A 476 5.50 -2.47 -4.41
C GLY A 476 6.72 -2.33 -3.52
N ASN A 477 7.71 -3.20 -3.76
CA ASN A 477 8.96 -3.23 -3.00
C ASN A 477 10.14 -3.55 -3.93
N TRP A 478 11.28 -2.92 -3.64
CA TRP A 478 12.55 -3.29 -4.24
C TRP A 478 13.13 -4.50 -3.51
N VAL A 479 13.51 -5.55 -4.25
CA VAL A 479 14.10 -6.76 -3.71
C VAL A 479 15.46 -6.98 -4.36
N PRO A 480 16.57 -6.71 -3.65
CA PRO A 480 17.92 -6.97 -4.16
C PRO A 480 18.14 -8.46 -4.48
N THR A 481 18.93 -8.76 -5.51
CA THR A 481 19.27 -10.15 -5.87
C THR A 481 20.04 -10.87 -4.76
N VAL A 482 20.90 -10.13 -4.05
CA VAL A 482 21.56 -10.59 -2.83
C VAL A 482 20.81 -9.98 -1.64
N PRO A 483 20.13 -10.78 -0.80
CA PRO A 483 19.40 -10.28 0.36
C PRO A 483 20.30 -9.45 1.28
N MET A 484 19.74 -8.39 1.89
CA MET A 484 20.48 -7.55 2.83
C MET A 484 20.54 -8.11 4.26
N TYR A 485 19.98 -9.31 4.54
CA TYR A 485 19.87 -9.92 5.88
C TYR A 485 19.83 -11.46 5.89
#